data_AF-A0A3M2GSN1-F1
#
_entry.id   AF-A0A3M2GSN1-F1
#
_cell.length_a   1.000
_cell.length_b   1.000
_cell.length_c   1.000
_cell.angle_alpha   90.00
_cell.angle_beta   90.00
_cell.angle_gamma   90.00
#
_symmetry.space_group_name_H-M   'P 1'
#
loop_
_entity.id
_entity.type
_entity.pdbx_description
1 polymer ?
#
loop_
_entity_poly.entity_id
_entity_poly.type
_entity_poly.pdbx_seq_one_letter_code
_entity_poly.pdbx_strand_id
1 'polypeptide(L)'
;MLVYDGDCGFCTASAHWIARRLPAGTPVVAAADADLDGLGLSDHDVATAAWWIDPDGGRHRGHRAIARALVAAGGLWTLVGRMLL
;
A
#
# COMPACT_ATOMS: atom_id res chain seq x y z
N MET A 1 -3.47 -4.33 -3.43
CA MET A 1 -3.59 -4.41 -1.97
C MET A 1 -2.50 -3.58 -1.34
N LEU A 2 -2.80 -2.79 -0.32
CA LEU A 2 -1.82 -2.01 0.44
C LEU A 2 -1.56 -2.70 1.78
N VAL A 3 -0.29 -2.98 2.07
CA VAL A 3 0.18 -3.48 3.37
C VAL A 3 1.03 -2.39 4.01
N TYR A 4 0.80 -2.13 5.30
CA TYR A 4 1.50 -1.08 6.04
C TYR A 4 1.83 -1.52 7.46
N ASP A 5 2.84 -0.90 8.05
CA ASP A 5 3.17 -1.04 9.46
C ASP A 5 2.11 -0.35 10.34
N GLY A 6 1.42 -1.14 11.17
CA GLY A 6 0.36 -0.67 12.07
C GLY A 6 0.89 0.08 13.29
N ASP A 7 2.14 -0.15 13.68
CA ASP A 7 2.76 0.50 14.85
C ASP A 7 3.32 1.89 14.50
N CYS A 8 3.47 2.19 13.21
CA CYS A 8 3.86 3.51 12.72
C CYS A 8 2.63 4.42 12.51
N GLY A 9 2.43 5.38 13.42
CA GLY A 9 1.29 6.32 13.35
C GLY A 9 1.19 7.11 12.04
N PHE A 10 2.32 7.45 11.41
CA PHE A 10 2.34 8.09 10.08
C PHE A 10 1.85 7.14 8.98
N CYS A 11 2.27 5.87 8.99
CA CYS A 11 1.84 4.86 8.04
C CYS A 11 0.34 4.59 8.17
N THR A 12 -0.15 4.41 9.40
CA THR A 12 -1.57 4.18 9.68
C THR A 12 -2.44 5.36 9.22
N ALA A 13 -2.05 6.60 9.53
CA ALA A 13 -2.79 7.78 9.08
C ALA A 13 -2.84 7.89 7.54
N SER A 14 -1.71 7.64 6.88
CA SER A 14 -1.60 7.67 5.42
C SER A 14 -2.43 6.56 4.76
N ALA A 15 -2.36 5.35 5.30
CA ALA A 15 -3.12 4.18 4.83
C ALA A 15 -4.63 4.42 4.94
N HIS A 16 -5.12 4.93 6.06
CA HIS A 16 -6.52 5.30 6.22
C HIS A 16 -6.94 6.44 5.29
N TRP A 17 -6.06 7.42 5.06
CA TRP A 17 -6.34 8.52 4.13
C TRP A 17 -6.51 8.03 2.69
N ILE A 18 -5.65 7.12 2.22
CA ILE A 18 -5.74 6.57 0.87
C ILE A 18 -6.86 5.52 0.75
N ALA A 19 -7.15 4.74 1.80
CA ALA A 19 -8.25 3.77 1.83
C ALA A 19 -9.60 4.40 1.46
N ARG A 20 -9.86 5.63 1.93
CA ARG A 20 -11.09 6.39 1.61
C ARG A 20 -11.20 6.82 0.14
N ARG A 21 -10.11 6.73 -0.63
CA ARG A 21 -10.04 7.14 -2.04
C ARG A 21 -9.93 5.95 -2.99
N LEU A 22 -9.54 4.79 -2.47
CA LEU A 22 -9.43 3.58 -3.25
C LEU A 22 -10.82 3.06 -3.65
N PRO A 23 -10.93 2.38 -4.80
CA PRO A 23 -12.16 1.69 -5.18
C PRO A 23 -12.62 0.73 -4.08
N ALA A 24 -13.93 0.59 -3.92
CA ALA A 24 -14.52 -0.34 -2.97
C ALA A 24 -13.98 -1.76 -3.21
N GLY A 25 -13.62 -2.45 -2.13
CA GLY A 25 -13.03 -3.79 -2.20
C GLY A 25 -11.51 -3.83 -2.40
N THR A 26 -10.84 -2.68 -2.53
CA THR A 26 -9.37 -2.64 -2.52
C THR A 26 -8.85 -2.90 -1.10
N PRO A 27 -8.13 -4.00 -0.84
CA PRO A 27 -7.67 -4.31 0.51
C PRO A 27 -6.58 -3.34 0.96
N VAL A 28 -6.74 -2.81 2.18
CA VAL A 28 -5.75 -2.01 2.91
C VAL A 28 -5.63 -2.65 4.29
N VAL A 29 -4.49 -3.27 4.57
CA VAL A 29 -4.32 -4.22 5.68
C VAL A 29 -3.08 -3.87 6.47
N ALA A 30 -3.17 -3.86 7.79
CA ALA A 30 -2.01 -3.73 8.66
C ALA A 30 -1.18 -5.02 8.61
N ALA A 31 0.14 -4.91 8.74
CA ALA A 31 1.03 -6.06 8.67
C ALA A 31 0.64 -7.20 9.64
N ALA A 32 0.17 -6.87 10.85
CA ALA A 32 -0.26 -7.84 11.85
C ALA A 32 -1.45 -8.71 11.41
N ASP A 33 -2.28 -8.21 10.48
CA ASP A 33 -3.47 -8.91 9.95
C ASP A 33 -3.20 -9.56 8.58
N ALA A 34 -1.98 -9.42 8.03
CA ALA A 34 -1.62 -9.91 6.71
C ALA A 34 -0.83 -11.22 6.79
N ASP A 35 -1.08 -12.13 5.85
CA ASP A 35 -0.21 -13.31 5.62
C ASP A 35 1.08 -12.85 4.92
N LEU A 36 2.05 -12.37 5.69
CA LEU A 36 3.30 -11.82 5.14
C LEU A 36 4.09 -12.88 4.36
N ASP A 37 4.16 -14.11 4.86
CA ASP A 37 4.85 -15.22 4.18
C ASP A 37 4.20 -15.54 2.83
N GLY A 38 2.86 -15.60 2.77
CA GLY A 38 2.11 -15.76 1.52
C GLY A 38 2.30 -14.61 0.53
N LEU A 39 2.66 -13.41 1.02
CA LEU A 39 3.01 -12.24 0.22
C LEU A 39 4.53 -12.13 -0.05
N GLY A 40 5.32 -13.07 0.47
CA GLY A 40 6.78 -13.10 0.43
C GLY A 40 7.46 -11.95 1.16
N LEU A 41 6.76 -11.27 2.08
CA LEU A 41 7.27 -10.17 2.89
C LEU A 41 7.73 -10.69 4.25
N SER A 42 8.74 -10.05 4.82
CA SER A 42 9.11 -10.25 6.23
C SER A 42 8.58 -9.12 7.11
N ASP A 43 8.56 -9.33 8.43
CA ASP A 43 8.27 -8.26 9.40
C ASP A 43 9.21 -7.06 9.23
N HIS A 44 10.48 -7.33 8.89
CA HIS A 44 11.44 -6.27 8.63
C HIS A 44 11.07 -5.43 7.39
N ASP A 45 10.53 -6.07 6.35
CA ASP A 45 10.13 -5.36 5.13
C ASP A 45 9.00 -4.37 5.39
N VAL A 46 7.98 -4.79 6.14
CA VAL A 46 6.82 -3.95 6.48
C VAL A 46 7.18 -2.88 7.50
N ALA A 47 8.06 -3.18 8.46
CA ALA A 47 8.57 -2.20 9.42
C ALA A 47 9.41 -1.09 8.77
N THR A 48 10.09 -1.38 7.65
CA THR A 48 10.94 -0.39 6.97
C THR A 48 10.22 0.39 5.87
N ALA A 49 9.08 -0.10 5.35
CA ALA A 49 8.33 0.55 4.29
C ALA A 49 6.91 0.00 4.14
N ALA A 50 6.00 0.83 3.61
CA ALA A 50 4.72 0.37 3.09
C ALA A 50 4.88 -0.38 1.76
N TRP A 51 3.98 -1.31 1.49
CA TRP A 51 4.01 -2.18 0.31
C TRP A 51 2.69 -2.18 -0.45
N TRP A 52 2.78 -2.08 -1.78
CA TRP A 52 1.66 -2.33 -2.66
C TRP A 52 1.87 -3.66 -3.37
N ILE A 53 0.87 -4.53 -3.28
CA ILE A 53 0.81 -5.83 -3.93
C ILE A 53 -0.21 -5.76 -5.07
N ASP A 54 0.27 -5.95 -6.29
CA ASP A 54 -0.56 -6.06 -7.48
C ASP A 54 -1.30 -7.41 -7.50
N PRO A 55 -2.45 -7.52 -8.19
CA PRO A 55 -3.18 -8.78 -8.34
C PRO A 55 -2.32 -9.92 -8.93
N ASP A 56 -1.36 -9.58 -9.78
CA ASP A 56 -0.45 -10.54 -10.44
C ASP A 56 0.76 -10.92 -9.55
N GLY A 57 0.78 -10.50 -8.28
CA GLY A 57 1.86 -10.77 -7.33
C GLY A 57 3.04 -9.79 -7.39
N GLY A 58 2.96 -8.74 -8.21
CA GLY A 58 3.96 -7.68 -8.26
C GLY A 58 4.04 -6.90 -6.95
N ARG A 59 5.25 -6.58 -6.47
CA ARG A 59 5.46 -5.94 -5.16
C ARG A 59 6.21 -4.63 -5.30
N HIS A 60 5.67 -3.58 -4.69
CA HIS A 60 6.22 -2.22 -4.78
C HIS A 60 6.42 -1.66 -3.38
N ARG A 61 7.63 -1.18 -3.11
CA ARG A 61 8.05 -0.70 -1.80
C ARG A 61 8.02 0.83 -1.71
N GLY A 62 7.68 1.35 -0.53
CA GLY A 62 7.88 2.76 -0.15
C GLY A 62 7.12 3.72 -1.06
N HIS A 63 7.81 4.73 -1.62
CA HIS A 63 7.17 5.72 -2.48
C HIS A 63 6.47 5.10 -3.71
N ARG A 64 7.00 4.01 -4.27
CA ARG A 64 6.34 3.28 -5.37
C ARG A 64 5.04 2.60 -4.92
N ALA A 65 4.97 2.15 -3.66
CA ALA A 65 3.73 1.63 -3.09
C ALA A 65 2.64 2.71 -3.07
N ILE A 66 3.01 3.92 -2.62
CA ILE A 66 2.10 5.08 -2.60
C ILE A 66 1.71 5.49 -4.02
N ALA A 67 2.67 5.55 -4.94
CA ALA A 67 2.42 5.87 -6.34
C ALA A 67 1.39 4.90 -6.96
N ARG A 68 1.53 3.59 -6.71
CA ARG A 68 0.57 2.57 -7.14
C ARG A 68 -0.79 2.71 -6.46
N ALA A 69 -0.82 3.02 -5.17
CA ALA A 69 -2.07 3.28 -4.45
C ALA A 69 -2.82 4.51 -5.03
N LEU A 70 -2.09 5.57 -5.39
CA LEU A 70 -2.65 6.75 -6.06
C LEU A 70 -3.14 6.44 -7.48
N VAL A 71 -2.40 5.62 -8.23
CA VAL A 71 -2.83 5.12 -9.54
C VAL A 71 -4.13 4.32 -9.40
N ALA A 72 -4.20 3.42 -8.41
CA ALA A 72 -5.37 2.60 -8.13
C ALA A 72 -6.58 3.42 -7.62
N ALA A 73 -6.36 4.55 -6.94
CA ALA A 73 -7.42 5.46 -6.51
C ALA A 73 -8.17 6.12 -7.69
N GLY A 74 -7.58 6.15 -8.87
CA GLY A 74 -8.25 6.62 -10.09
C GLY A 74 -8.40 8.14 -10.21
N GLY A 75 -9.05 8.57 -11.30
CA GLY A 75 -9.34 9.98 -11.57
C GLY A 75 -8.07 10.86 -11.62
N LEU A 76 -8.11 12.03 -10.97
CA LEU A 76 -6.97 12.95 -10.91
C LEU A 76 -5.77 12.35 -10.14
N TRP A 77 -6.01 11.40 -9.23
CA TRP A 77 -4.93 10.76 -8.46
C TRP A 77 -4.03 9.88 -9.32
N THR A 78 -4.55 9.35 -10.43
CA THR A 78 -3.75 8.59 -11.38
C THR A 78 -2.63 9.42 -12.00
N LEU A 79 -2.86 10.72 -12.26
CA LEU A 79 -1.83 11.61 -12.80
C LEU A 79 -0.72 11.84 -11.77
N VAL A 80 -1.09 12.13 -10.52
CA VAL A 80 -0.14 12.31 -9.42
C VAL A 80 0.67 11.04 -9.18
N GLY A 81 0.00 9.88 -9.14
CA GLY A 81 0.66 8.59 -8.98
C GLY A 81 1.64 8.29 -10.11
N ARG A 82 1.32 8.63 -11.36
CA ARG A 82 2.23 8.45 -12.50
C ARG A 82 3.46 9.35 -12.46
N MET A 83 3.39 10.53 -11.84
CA MET A 83 4.57 11.39 -11.64
C MET A 83 5.52 10.85 -10.56
N LEU A 84 5.05 9.96 -9.68
CA LEU A 84 5.81 9.38 -8.56
C LEU A 84 6.39 7.99 -8.87
N LEU A 85 6.03 7.40 -10.02
CA LEU A 85 6.55 6.10 -10.49
C LEU A 85 7.92 6.25 -11.16
#